data_AF-A0A5N7ZBH2-F1
#
_entry.id   AF-A0A5N7ZBH2-F1
#
_cell.length_a   1.000
_cell.length_b   1.000
_cell.length_c   1.000
_cell.angle_alpha   90.00
_cell.angle_beta   90.00
_cell.angle_gamma   90.00
#
_symmetry.space_group_name_H-M   'P 1'
#
loop_
_entity.id
_entity.type
_entity.pdbx_description
1 polymer ?
#
loop_
_entity_poly.entity_id
_entity_poly.type
_entity_poly.pdbx_seq_one_letter_code
_entity_poly.pdbx_strand_id
1 'polypeptide(L)'
;MIGIENMDSNESFRLSAEANTHNAALRIIQSKGYKIFLYPGESDTFYGNYWAIQENRDFIAEDPLQLLGIITIWETNGDNWNGTDRRNLRDVIASRAFPDSVSDIEKLSDEDFEIQVKDYRLFFNRIFPKEILPENPTRQEFFDVISNFYKWDLEDFYEWEK
;
A
#
# COMPACT_ATOMS: atom_id res chain seq x y z
N MET A 1 -18.23 -1.21 -32.43
CA MET A 1 -18.74 -1.90 -31.22
C MET A 1 -17.60 -2.74 -30.71
N ILE A 2 -16.93 -2.29 -29.66
CA ILE A 2 -15.91 -3.09 -28.98
C ILE A 2 -16.67 -3.89 -27.94
N GLY A 3 -16.60 -5.21 -28.04
CA GLY A 3 -17.24 -6.12 -27.09
C GLY A 3 -16.60 -5.92 -25.72
N ILE A 4 -17.42 -5.57 -24.74
CA ILE A 4 -17.01 -5.65 -23.34
C ILE A 4 -17.18 -7.13 -22.99
N GLU A 5 -16.09 -7.88 -23.02
CA GLU A 5 -16.06 -9.22 -22.46
C GLU A 5 -16.39 -9.11 -20.97
N ASN A 6 -17.35 -9.94 -20.53
CA ASN A 6 -17.69 -10.08 -19.13
C ASN A 6 -16.44 -10.55 -18.38
N MET A 7 -15.83 -9.65 -17.59
CA MET A 7 -14.82 -10.05 -16.62
C MET A 7 -15.49 -11.00 -15.61
N ASP A 8 -15.02 -12.25 -15.57
CA ASP A 8 -15.32 -13.16 -14.47
C ASP A 8 -14.86 -12.49 -13.17
N SER A 9 -15.82 -12.15 -12.30
CA SER A 9 -15.61 -11.35 -11.09
C SER A 9 -14.84 -12.07 -9.98
N ASN A 10 -14.17 -13.18 -10.29
CA ASN A 10 -13.44 -14.02 -9.36
C ASN A 10 -11.93 -14.10 -9.63
N GLU A 11 -11.40 -13.41 -10.64
CA GLU A 11 -9.94 -13.39 -10.86
C GLU A 11 -9.22 -12.45 -9.87
N SER A 12 -8.14 -12.96 -9.29
CA SER A 12 -7.29 -12.19 -8.40
C SER A 12 -6.54 -11.08 -9.15
N PHE A 13 -6.91 -9.81 -8.93
CA PHE A 13 -6.14 -8.68 -9.43
C PHE A 13 -5.04 -8.25 -8.45
N ARG A 14 -3.84 -7.93 -8.97
CA ARG A 14 -2.73 -7.32 -8.25
C ARG A 14 -2.07 -6.28 -9.14
N LEU A 15 -1.86 -5.09 -8.60
CA LEU A 15 -1.13 -4.01 -9.23
C LEU A 15 -0.09 -3.49 -8.23
N SER A 16 1.17 -3.41 -8.65
CA SER A 16 2.25 -2.79 -7.87
C SER A 16 2.64 -1.45 -8.47
N ALA A 17 3.27 -0.60 -7.64
CA ALA A 17 3.81 0.68 -8.05
C ALA A 17 5.10 0.45 -8.85
N GLU A 18 4.96 0.36 -10.17
CA GLU A 18 6.06 0.11 -11.10
C GLU A 18 6.08 1.16 -12.21
N ALA A 19 7.22 1.30 -12.91
CA ALA A 19 7.39 2.32 -13.95
C ALA A 19 6.32 2.26 -15.07
N ASN A 20 5.73 1.09 -15.33
CA ASN A 20 4.64 0.95 -16.31
C ASN A 20 3.33 1.62 -15.87
N THR A 21 3.13 1.84 -14.56
CA THR A 21 1.93 2.52 -14.01
C THR A 21 2.04 4.05 -14.08
N HIS A 22 3.26 4.60 -14.21
CA HIS A 22 3.50 6.03 -14.25
C HIS A 22 2.72 6.74 -15.37
N ASN A 23 2.68 6.13 -16.56
CA ASN A 23 1.93 6.70 -17.69
C ASN A 23 0.42 6.74 -17.43
N ALA A 24 -0.13 5.79 -16.70
CA ALA A 24 -1.54 5.82 -16.31
C ALA A 24 -1.81 6.99 -15.36
N ALA A 25 -0.94 7.19 -14.35
CA ALA A 25 -1.05 8.31 -13.43
C ALA A 25 -0.96 9.67 -14.14
N LEU A 26 0.01 9.86 -15.04
CA LEU A 26 0.15 11.10 -15.81
C LEU A 26 -1.08 11.41 -16.65
N ARG A 27 -1.69 10.41 -17.30
CA ARG A 27 -2.94 10.58 -18.08
C ARG A 27 -4.10 11.00 -17.19
N ILE A 28 -4.23 10.41 -16.00
CA ILE A 28 -5.26 10.79 -15.02
C ILE A 28 -5.07 12.25 -14.60
N ILE A 29 -3.85 12.65 -14.22
CA ILE A 29 -3.53 14.04 -13.83
C ILE A 29 -3.87 15.01 -14.97
N GLN A 30 -3.50 14.69 -16.21
CA GLN A 30 -3.86 15.51 -17.38
C GLN A 30 -5.38 15.61 -17.60
N SER A 31 -6.11 14.50 -17.45
CA SER A 31 -7.58 14.49 -17.59
C SER A 31 -8.30 15.33 -16.53
N LYS A 32 -7.67 15.53 -15.36
CA LYS A 32 -8.14 16.44 -14.31
C LYS A 32 -7.87 17.92 -14.62
N GLY A 33 -7.17 18.22 -15.73
CA GLY A 33 -6.91 19.57 -16.20
C GLY A 33 -5.57 20.17 -15.74
N TYR A 34 -4.73 19.41 -15.05
CA TYR A 34 -3.40 19.86 -14.65
C TYR A 34 -2.44 19.90 -15.85
N LYS A 35 -1.55 20.89 -15.85
CA LYS A 35 -0.35 20.91 -16.70
C LYS A 35 0.79 20.27 -15.93
N ILE A 36 1.48 19.33 -16.56
CA ILE A 36 2.56 18.58 -15.92
C ILE A 36 3.90 19.03 -16.51
N PHE A 37 4.85 19.32 -15.65
CA PHE A 37 6.22 19.66 -15.98
C PHE A 37 7.16 18.72 -15.24
N LEU A 38 8.37 18.57 -15.75
CA LEU A 38 9.47 17.99 -15.01
C LEU A 38 10.46 19.12 -14.71
N TYR A 39 10.72 19.37 -13.44
CA TYR A 39 11.76 20.26 -12.98
C TYR A 39 13.05 19.44 -12.79
N PRO A 40 14.07 19.59 -13.66
CA PRO A 40 15.26 18.74 -13.62
C PRO A 40 16.01 18.86 -12.29
N GLY A 41 16.49 17.72 -11.79
CA GLY A 41 17.41 17.69 -10.66
C GLY A 41 18.82 18.11 -11.06
N GLU A 42 19.63 18.53 -10.08
CA GLU A 42 21.03 18.89 -10.32
C GLU A 42 21.97 17.67 -10.41
N SER A 43 21.50 16.47 -10.04
CA SER A 43 22.33 15.25 -9.98
C SER A 43 21.95 14.22 -11.03
N ASP A 44 22.95 13.46 -11.49
CA ASP A 44 22.75 12.38 -12.47
C ASP A 44 21.95 11.18 -11.90
N THR A 45 21.84 11.09 -10.58
CA THR A 45 21.09 10.02 -9.89
C THR A 45 19.63 10.37 -9.64
N PHE A 46 19.24 11.64 -9.86
CA PHE A 46 17.89 12.13 -9.61
C PHE A 46 17.42 12.98 -10.79
N TYR A 47 16.52 12.40 -11.59
CA TYR A 47 16.07 13.00 -12.84
C TYR A 47 15.33 14.34 -12.63
N GLY A 48 14.76 14.55 -11.43
CA GLY A 48 14.05 15.76 -11.06
C GLY A 48 12.70 15.46 -10.43
N ASN A 49 11.93 16.54 -10.18
CA ASN A 49 10.60 16.45 -9.61
C ASN A 49 9.54 16.71 -10.68
N TYR A 50 8.45 15.93 -10.64
CA TYR A 50 7.26 16.22 -11.42
C TYR A 50 6.44 17.32 -10.74
N TRP A 51 5.99 18.29 -11.52
CA TRP A 51 5.21 19.44 -11.08
C TRP A 51 3.87 19.45 -11.82
N ALA A 52 2.76 19.35 -11.10
CA ALA A 52 1.42 19.54 -11.65
C ALA A 52 0.88 20.91 -11.24
N ILE A 53 0.49 21.72 -12.22
CA ILE A 53 -0.02 23.08 -12.02
C ILE A 53 -1.45 23.18 -12.55
N GLN A 54 -2.35 23.72 -11.73
CA GLN A 54 -3.70 24.11 -12.13
C GLN A 54 -4.11 25.38 -11.38
N GLU A 55 -4.46 26.43 -12.15
CA GLU A 55 -4.84 27.74 -11.60
C GLU A 55 -3.76 28.32 -10.67
N ASN A 56 -4.07 28.43 -9.38
CA ASN A 56 -3.21 28.97 -8.31
C ASN A 56 -2.62 27.88 -7.41
N ARG A 57 -2.56 26.63 -7.90
CA ARG A 57 -2.10 25.46 -7.14
C ARG A 57 -1.02 24.71 -7.89
N ASP A 58 -0.01 24.29 -7.14
CA ASP A 58 1.10 23.49 -7.60
C ASP A 58 1.33 22.30 -6.66
N PHE A 59 1.55 21.13 -7.26
CA PHE A 59 1.84 19.88 -6.56
C PHE A 59 3.15 19.31 -7.10
N ILE A 60 4.00 18.84 -6.19
CA ILE A 60 5.37 18.43 -6.50
C ILE A 60 5.62 17.05 -5.90
N ALA A 61 6.18 16.13 -6.70
CA ALA A 61 6.62 14.82 -6.21
C ALA A 61 7.74 14.22 -7.07
N GLU A 62 8.43 13.22 -6.53
CA GLU A 62 9.56 12.54 -7.19
C GLU A 62 9.11 11.60 -8.32
N ASP A 63 7.89 11.06 -8.24
CA ASP A 63 7.33 10.20 -9.28
C ASP A 63 5.83 10.49 -9.57
N PRO A 64 5.31 10.03 -10.71
CA PRO A 64 3.92 10.31 -11.09
C PRO A 64 2.84 9.69 -10.19
N LEU A 65 3.10 8.57 -9.51
CA LEU A 65 2.15 7.99 -8.57
C LEU A 65 2.06 8.82 -7.29
N GLN A 66 3.22 9.24 -6.75
CA GLN A 66 3.26 10.17 -5.62
C GLN A 66 2.56 11.48 -5.98
N LEU A 67 2.81 12.02 -7.18
CA LEU A 67 2.17 13.25 -7.63
C LEU A 67 0.64 13.12 -7.69
N LEU A 68 0.15 12.03 -8.28
CA LEU A 68 -1.29 11.72 -8.28
C LEU A 68 -1.83 11.59 -6.86
N GLY A 69 -1.08 10.95 -5.96
CA GLY A 69 -1.44 10.81 -4.55
C GLY A 69 -1.63 12.14 -3.85
N ILE A 70 -0.67 13.06 -3.96
CA ILE A 70 -0.75 14.39 -3.33
C ILE A 70 -1.90 15.22 -3.91
N ILE A 71 -2.08 15.20 -5.25
CA ILE A 71 -3.22 15.85 -5.91
C ILE A 71 -4.53 15.30 -5.35
N THR A 72 -4.67 13.99 -5.23
CA THR A 72 -5.89 13.36 -4.72
C THR A 72 -6.15 13.67 -3.24
N ILE A 73 -5.10 13.76 -2.41
CA ILE A 73 -5.23 14.21 -1.01
C ILE A 73 -5.82 15.62 -0.96
N TRP A 74 -5.28 16.55 -1.75
CA TRP A 74 -5.79 17.92 -1.80
C TRP A 74 -7.20 18.00 -2.39
N GLU A 75 -7.50 17.28 -3.48
CA GLU A 75 -8.85 17.27 -4.07
C GLU A 75 -9.92 16.72 -3.10
N THR A 76 -9.52 15.82 -2.20
CA THR A 76 -10.43 15.22 -1.21
C THR A 76 -10.68 16.15 -0.03
N ASN A 77 -9.66 16.88 0.42
CA ASN A 77 -9.68 17.59 1.70
C ASN A 77 -9.57 19.12 1.58
N GLY A 78 -9.29 19.64 0.39
CA GLY A 78 -9.00 21.04 0.12
C GLY A 78 -7.81 21.56 0.93
N ASP A 79 -7.93 22.79 1.42
CA ASP A 79 -6.90 23.45 2.23
C ASP A 79 -6.63 22.76 3.57
N ASN A 80 -7.59 21.97 4.06
CA ASN A 80 -7.41 21.09 5.22
C ASN A 80 -6.82 19.74 4.79
N TRP A 81 -5.83 19.74 3.91
CA TRP A 81 -5.24 18.55 3.28
C TRP A 81 -4.72 17.51 4.29
N ASN A 82 -4.38 17.94 5.49
CA ASN A 82 -3.94 17.08 6.59
C ASN A 82 -5.09 16.40 7.36
N GLY A 83 -6.35 16.65 6.97
CA GLY A 83 -7.54 16.02 7.54
C GLY A 83 -7.84 16.42 8.99
N THR A 84 -8.92 15.86 9.54
CA THR A 84 -9.31 16.03 10.95
C THR A 84 -8.84 14.89 11.83
N ASP A 85 -8.58 13.73 11.24
CA ASP A 85 -8.04 12.56 11.92
C ASP A 85 -6.53 12.73 12.14
N ARG A 86 -6.12 12.74 13.41
CA ARG A 86 -4.72 12.93 13.83
C ARG A 86 -3.98 11.63 14.12
N ARG A 87 -4.57 10.47 13.81
CA ARG A 87 -3.90 9.18 13.97
C ARG A 87 -2.71 9.09 13.04
N ASN A 88 -1.56 8.68 13.57
CA ASN A 88 -0.39 8.36 12.76
C ASN A 88 -0.54 6.93 12.19
N LEU A 89 -1.36 6.79 11.14
CA LEU A 89 -1.65 5.50 10.52
C LEU A 89 -0.40 4.81 9.97
N ARG A 90 0.60 5.58 9.51
CA ARG A 90 1.88 5.03 9.05
C ARG A 90 2.57 4.25 10.16
N ASP A 91 2.68 4.84 11.36
CA ASP A 91 3.35 4.19 12.48
C ASP A 91 2.53 3.01 13.02
N VAL A 92 1.20 3.09 13.00
CA VAL A 92 0.33 1.96 13.38
C VAL A 92 0.49 0.78 12.42
N ILE A 93 0.52 1.02 11.11
CA ILE A 93 0.72 -0.05 10.12
C ILE A 93 2.12 -0.65 10.29
N ALA A 94 3.14 0.19 10.49
CA ALA A 94 4.52 -0.27 10.69
C ALA A 94 4.69 -1.11 11.96
N SER A 95 4.14 -0.68 13.10
CA SER A 95 4.24 -1.43 14.36
C SER A 95 3.50 -2.76 14.31
N ARG A 96 2.39 -2.84 13.56
CA ARG A 96 1.69 -4.11 13.31
C ARG A 96 2.51 -5.07 12.46
N ALA A 97 3.31 -4.57 11.53
CA ALA A 97 4.16 -5.38 10.64
C ALA A 97 5.47 -5.83 11.30
N PHE A 98 5.97 -5.03 12.24
CA PHE A 98 7.22 -5.28 12.96
C PHE A 98 7.00 -5.13 14.46
N PRO A 99 6.27 -6.06 15.11
CA PRO A 99 6.17 -6.05 16.57
C PRO A 99 7.55 -6.37 17.18
N ASP A 100 7.98 -5.57 18.16
CA ASP A 100 9.26 -5.78 18.84
C ASP A 100 9.20 -7.00 19.78
N SER A 101 8.02 -7.25 20.35
CA SER A 101 7.80 -8.36 21.28
C SER A 101 6.33 -8.81 21.30
N VAL A 102 6.07 -10.00 21.87
CA VAL A 102 4.70 -10.46 22.16
C VAL A 102 3.94 -9.47 23.07
N SER A 103 4.67 -8.73 23.93
CA SER A 103 4.07 -7.72 24.81
C SER A 103 3.34 -6.62 24.03
N ASP A 104 3.76 -6.33 22.81
CA ASP A 104 3.09 -5.32 21.97
C ASP A 104 1.72 -5.81 21.48
N ILE A 105 1.55 -7.13 21.34
CA ILE A 105 0.28 -7.77 21.01
C ILE A 105 -0.56 -7.97 22.29
N GLU A 106 0.06 -8.25 23.43
CA GLU A 106 -0.63 -8.37 24.73
C GLU A 106 -1.27 -7.05 25.20
N LYS A 107 -0.75 -5.90 24.77
CA LYS A 107 -1.35 -4.59 25.05
C LYS A 107 -2.64 -4.34 24.27
N LEU A 108 -2.91 -5.11 23.22
CA LEU A 108 -4.13 -4.97 22.44
C LEU A 108 -5.33 -5.48 23.24
N SER A 109 -6.44 -4.76 23.12
CA SER A 109 -7.74 -5.29 23.54
C SER A 109 -8.05 -6.59 22.79
N ASP A 110 -8.91 -7.43 23.34
CA ASP A 110 -9.31 -8.67 22.64
C ASP A 110 -9.96 -8.35 21.29
N GLU A 111 -10.76 -7.27 21.20
CA GLU A 111 -11.35 -6.79 19.94
C GLU A 111 -10.27 -6.35 18.93
N ASP A 112 -9.27 -5.56 19.36
CA ASP A 112 -8.18 -5.12 18.47
C ASP A 112 -7.32 -6.30 18.00
N PHE A 113 -7.10 -7.28 18.88
CA PHE A 113 -6.37 -8.50 18.53
C PHE A 113 -7.14 -9.33 17.50
N GLU A 114 -8.45 -9.53 17.68
CA GLU A 114 -9.30 -10.23 16.71
C GLU A 114 -9.32 -9.54 15.34
N ILE A 115 -9.43 -8.21 15.32
CA ILE A 115 -9.34 -7.41 14.10
C ILE A 115 -7.98 -7.63 13.42
N GLN A 116 -6.89 -7.57 14.17
CA GLN A 116 -5.55 -7.73 13.60
C GLN A 116 -5.33 -9.16 13.07
N VAL A 117 -5.78 -10.20 13.77
CA VAL A 117 -5.73 -11.59 13.28
C VAL A 117 -6.50 -11.73 11.96
N LYS A 118 -7.69 -11.13 11.86
CA LYS A 118 -8.51 -11.17 10.64
C LYS A 118 -7.82 -10.47 9.46
N ASP A 119 -7.26 -9.28 9.68
CA ASP A 119 -6.55 -8.52 8.65
C ASP A 119 -5.33 -9.30 8.12
N TYR A 120 -4.57 -9.92 9.02
CA TYR A 120 -3.42 -10.73 8.62
C TYR A 120 -3.81 -12.06 7.97
N ARG A 121 -4.91 -12.69 8.38
CA ARG A 121 -5.44 -13.86 7.68
C ARG A 121 -5.80 -13.51 6.24
N LEU A 122 -6.43 -12.36 6.01
CA LEU A 122 -6.69 -11.85 4.66
C LEU A 122 -5.39 -11.66 3.86
N PHE A 123 -4.38 -11.03 4.46
CA PHE A 123 -3.08 -10.82 3.81
C PHE A 123 -2.37 -12.14 3.47
N PHE A 124 -2.28 -13.07 4.42
CA PHE A 124 -1.59 -14.35 4.22
C PHE A 124 -2.30 -15.23 3.19
N ASN A 125 -3.62 -15.32 3.22
CA ASN A 125 -4.39 -16.06 2.22
C ASN A 125 -4.23 -15.48 0.80
N ARG A 126 -3.73 -14.25 0.67
CA ARG A 126 -3.48 -13.60 -0.62
C ARG A 126 -2.09 -13.88 -1.19
N ILE A 127 -1.12 -14.26 -0.35
CA ILE A 127 0.28 -14.40 -0.75
C ILE A 127 0.82 -15.82 -0.54
N PHE A 128 0.17 -16.61 0.32
CA PHE A 128 0.50 -18.01 0.57
C PHE A 128 -0.63 -18.92 0.07
N PRO A 129 -0.31 -20.06 -0.56
CA PRO A 129 -1.31 -21.02 -1.04
C PRO A 129 -1.96 -21.82 0.10
N LYS A 130 -1.31 -21.87 1.27
CA LYS A 130 -1.79 -22.60 2.45
C LYS A 130 -2.02 -21.64 3.62
N GLU A 131 -2.94 -22.04 4.49
CA GLU A 131 -3.25 -21.30 5.70
C GLU A 131 -2.04 -21.34 6.66
N ILE A 132 -1.55 -20.14 7.00
CA ILE A 132 -0.37 -19.95 7.86
C ILE A 132 -0.77 -19.72 9.32
N LEU A 133 -1.86 -18.98 9.53
CA LEU A 133 -2.33 -18.64 10.88
C LEU A 133 -3.27 -19.75 11.40
N PRO A 134 -3.05 -20.27 12.62
CA PRO A 134 -4.01 -21.14 13.29
C PRO A 134 -5.42 -20.53 13.30
N GLU A 135 -6.48 -21.34 13.36
CA GLU A 135 -7.88 -20.86 13.35
C GLU A 135 -8.14 -19.85 14.49
N ASN A 136 -7.66 -20.16 15.69
CA ASN A 136 -7.78 -19.31 16.88
C ASN A 136 -6.37 -19.14 17.51
N PRO A 137 -5.50 -18.30 16.92
CA PRO A 137 -4.13 -18.20 17.37
C PRO A 137 -4.07 -17.50 18.73
N THR A 138 -3.23 -18.01 19.61
CA THR A 138 -2.78 -17.25 20.78
C THR A 138 -1.97 -16.03 20.32
N ARG A 139 -1.84 -15.03 21.20
CA ARG A 139 -1.01 -13.83 20.93
C ARG A 139 0.45 -14.20 20.64
N GLN A 140 0.98 -15.24 21.30
CA GLN A 140 2.32 -15.76 21.04
C GLN A 140 2.43 -16.40 19.66
N GLU A 141 1.51 -17.30 19.28
CA GLU A 141 1.51 -17.92 17.95
C GLU A 141 1.37 -16.87 16.84
N PHE A 142 0.52 -15.87 17.05
CA PHE A 142 0.39 -14.74 16.13
C PHE A 142 1.72 -13.96 16.03
N PHE A 143 2.34 -13.61 17.15
CA PHE A 143 3.65 -12.95 17.18
C PHE A 143 4.72 -13.75 16.43
N ASP A 144 4.79 -15.05 16.66
CA ASP A 144 5.79 -15.93 16.06
C ASP A 144 5.67 -15.95 14.53
N VAL A 145 4.44 -15.92 14.00
CA VAL A 145 4.19 -15.79 12.56
C VAL A 145 4.58 -14.41 12.05
N ILE A 146 4.05 -13.33 12.65
CA ILE A 146 4.28 -11.96 12.15
C ILE A 146 5.78 -11.59 12.18
N SER A 147 6.49 -11.97 13.24
CA SER A 147 7.91 -11.63 13.42
C SER A 147 8.88 -12.40 12.49
N ASN A 148 8.38 -13.40 11.76
CA ASN A 148 9.23 -14.29 10.94
C ASN A 148 8.78 -14.49 9.49
N PHE A 149 7.52 -14.21 9.11
CA PHE A 149 7.05 -14.57 7.76
C PHE A 149 7.86 -13.93 6.63
N TYR A 150 8.40 -12.72 6.82
CA TYR A 150 9.21 -12.03 5.82
C TYR A 150 10.62 -12.65 5.64
N LYS A 151 11.03 -13.54 6.54
CA LYS A 151 12.26 -14.33 6.45
C LYS A 151 12.02 -15.67 5.77
N TRP A 152 10.76 -16.06 5.60
CA TRP A 152 10.44 -17.28 4.89
C TRP A 152 10.68 -17.03 3.41
N ASP A 153 11.47 -17.89 2.80
CA ASP A 153 11.69 -17.85 1.37
C ASP A 153 10.37 -18.15 0.68
N LEU A 154 9.83 -17.15 -0.01
CA LEU A 154 8.58 -17.27 -0.75
C LEU A 154 8.73 -18.20 -1.95
N GLU A 155 9.92 -18.39 -2.50
CA GLU A 155 10.19 -19.30 -3.63
C GLU A 155 10.36 -20.76 -3.14
N ASP A 156 11.14 -20.99 -2.06
CA ASP A 156 11.32 -22.35 -1.49
C ASP A 156 10.08 -22.87 -0.73
N PHE A 157 9.13 -22.01 -0.36
CA PHE A 157 7.85 -22.44 0.22
C PHE A 157 7.02 -23.29 -0.76
N TYR A 158 7.34 -23.24 -2.06
CA TYR A 158 6.73 -24.03 -3.13
C TYR A 158 7.43 -25.37 -3.41
N GLU A 159 8.62 -25.65 -2.85
CA GLU A 159 9.41 -26.85 -3.22
C GLU A 159 9.15 -28.11 -2.35
N TRP A 160 8.32 -28.03 -1.30
CA TRP A 160 8.05 -29.19 -0.42
C TRP A 160 6.91 -30.13 -0.89
N GLU A 161 6.50 -30.05 -2.16
CA GLU A 161 5.61 -31.03 -2.79
C GLU A 161 6.14 -31.52 -4.14
N LYS A 162 7.24 -32.29 -4.10
CA LYS A 162 7.58 -33.28 -5.13
C LYS A 162 7.84 -34.64 -4.49
#